data_AF-A1DIH1-F1
#
_entry.id   AF-A1DIH1-F1
#
_cell.length_a   1.000
_cell.length_b   1.000
_cell.length_c   1.000
_cell.angle_alpha   90.00
_cell.angle_beta   90.00
_cell.angle_gamma   90.00
#
_symmetry.space_group_name_H-M   'P 1'
#
loop_
_entity.id
_entity.type
_entity.pdbx_description
1 polymer ?
#
loop_
_entity_poly.entity_id
_entity_poly.type
_entity_poly.pdbx_seq_one_letter_code
_entity_poly.pdbx_strand_id
1 'polypeptide(L)'
;MEAQAYAERYRQVMTIEQTKNSLIEELLQRVAELENALQRQKLDHEREKHFNREIQIHEMELMNEITRMTALMHREPYMIVLLDGYGLIFKEKFLKQGEHGGKNAAKELSSALQDYITTHFPNVAAPKIVTMIYMNVKGLADLCIQGGIKMELSVLEAFVRGFNGNGLLSDIIDVGTGKNKASDKIEGRVTLIEGVPLQGDMKTMKPSYRVAKFTHIFRETNIASKSAPQETKPRSSLTPSPVQHATPLSKTSTNTTMTSNSPALSTSSRKMPKSEEFQPVVRSIRSKASSSPLPKIVERNKYGQRVDRFDIKTISKDDLARMKKLKLCNYFYLQGECPIEDCRHDHSRTLTKSEYHILMVVARMTPCRYKFECDDPDCMYGHRCPHSEPGKKECVWGSTCRFDAAAHGVDTIIVKVTKI
;
A
#
# COMPACT_ATOMS: atom_id res chain seq x y z
N MET A 1 -28.19 89.82 -51.05
CA MET A 1 -28.67 88.67 -50.24
C MET A 1 -28.22 87.34 -50.84
N GLU A 2 -28.46 87.06 -52.12
CA GLU A 2 -28.23 85.73 -52.75
C GLU A 2 -26.85 85.11 -52.47
N ALA A 3 -25.75 85.86 -52.58
CA ALA A 3 -24.40 85.34 -52.34
C ALA A 3 -24.20 84.70 -50.95
N GLN A 4 -24.89 85.20 -49.91
CA GLN A 4 -24.86 84.60 -48.58
C GLN A 4 -25.61 83.26 -48.55
N ALA A 5 -26.76 83.15 -49.24
CA ALA A 5 -27.52 81.90 -49.33
C ALA A 5 -26.77 80.80 -50.10
N TYR A 6 -25.97 81.15 -51.12
CA TYR A 6 -25.07 80.20 -51.77
C TYR A 6 -23.93 79.74 -50.85
N ALA A 7 -23.34 80.66 -50.06
CA ALA A 7 -22.32 80.30 -49.06
C ALA A 7 -22.89 79.43 -47.92
N GLU A 8 -24.17 79.64 -47.54
CA GLU A 8 -24.90 78.82 -46.57
C GLU A 8 -25.06 77.38 -47.07
N ARG A 9 -25.53 77.20 -48.31
CA ARG A 9 -25.66 75.89 -48.96
C ARG A 9 -24.32 75.19 -49.13
N TYR A 10 -23.27 75.92 -49.51
CA TYR A 10 -21.92 75.34 -49.62
C TYR A 10 -21.42 74.80 -48.27
N ARG A 11 -21.61 75.56 -47.17
CA ARG A 11 -21.30 75.07 -45.82
C ARG A 11 -22.06 73.79 -45.45
N GLN A 12 -23.36 73.72 -45.75
CA GLN A 12 -24.16 72.51 -45.53
C GLN A 12 -23.63 71.29 -46.31
N VAL A 13 -23.27 71.46 -47.59
CA VAL A 13 -22.69 70.38 -48.41
C VAL A 13 -21.35 69.91 -47.84
N MET A 14 -20.48 70.83 -47.40
CA MET A 14 -19.21 70.49 -46.76
C MET A 14 -19.41 69.72 -45.45
N THR A 15 -20.41 70.09 -44.62
CA THR A 15 -20.75 69.33 -43.41
C THR A 15 -21.21 67.91 -43.74
N ILE A 16 -22.09 67.73 -44.75
CA ILE A 16 -22.57 66.41 -45.18
C ILE A 16 -21.41 65.54 -45.67
N GLU A 17 -20.51 66.08 -46.49
CA GLU A 17 -19.34 65.37 -47.01
C GLU A 17 -18.38 64.95 -45.89
N GLN A 18 -18.14 65.83 -44.91
CA GLN A 18 -17.32 65.54 -43.74
C GLN A 18 -17.95 64.46 -42.84
N THR A 19 -19.28 64.51 -42.61
CA THR A 19 -20.01 63.47 -41.86
C THR A 19 -19.97 62.12 -42.58
N LYS A 20 -20.12 62.10 -43.91
CA LYS A 20 -20.00 60.89 -44.73
C LYS A 20 -18.60 60.27 -44.60
N ASN A 21 -17.55 61.09 -44.61
CA ASN A 21 -16.17 60.60 -44.52
C ASN A 21 -15.86 60.00 -43.14
N SER A 22 -16.30 60.62 -42.04
CA SER A 22 -16.18 60.00 -40.71
C SER A 22 -16.96 58.68 -40.59
N LEU A 23 -18.16 58.58 -41.17
CA LEU A 23 -18.90 57.31 -41.22
C LEU A 23 -18.16 56.23 -42.03
N ILE A 24 -17.48 56.59 -43.12
CA ILE A 24 -16.64 55.66 -43.89
C ILE A 24 -15.44 55.19 -43.06
N GLU A 25 -14.78 56.09 -42.33
CA GLU A 25 -13.67 55.75 -41.42
C GLU A 25 -14.11 54.83 -40.28
N GLU A 26 -15.24 55.11 -39.63
CA GLU A 26 -15.85 54.25 -38.60
C GLU A 26 -16.20 52.86 -39.15
N LEU A 27 -16.79 52.78 -40.35
CA LEU A 27 -17.13 51.51 -40.99
C LEU A 27 -15.88 50.70 -41.37
N LEU A 28 -14.83 51.33 -41.91
CA LEU A 28 -13.56 50.67 -42.24
C LEU A 28 -12.87 50.13 -40.99
N GLN A 29 -12.79 50.94 -39.92
CA GLN A 29 -12.29 50.52 -38.61
C GLN A 29 -13.10 49.32 -38.08
N ARG A 30 -14.44 49.37 -38.20
CA ARG A 30 -15.30 48.28 -37.71
C ARG A 30 -15.17 46.99 -38.53
N VAL A 31 -14.97 47.08 -39.84
CA VAL A 31 -14.65 45.91 -40.69
C VAL A 31 -13.34 45.29 -40.23
N ALA A 32 -12.27 46.09 -40.08
CA ALA A 32 -10.97 45.60 -39.62
C ALA A 32 -11.04 44.94 -38.23
N GLU A 33 -11.83 45.48 -37.30
CA GLU A 33 -12.08 44.86 -35.98
C GLU A 33 -12.76 43.49 -36.11
N LEU A 34 -13.81 43.39 -36.94
CA LEU A 34 -14.59 42.17 -37.14
C LEU A 34 -13.80 41.08 -37.86
N GLU A 35 -12.97 41.43 -38.85
CA GLU A 35 -12.05 40.50 -39.51
C GLU A 35 -11.00 39.96 -38.52
N ASN A 36 -10.38 40.84 -37.72
CA ASN A 36 -9.45 40.43 -36.67
C ASN A 36 -10.11 39.61 -35.56
N ALA A 37 -11.38 39.85 -35.23
CA ALA A 37 -12.14 39.02 -34.30
C ALA A 37 -12.43 37.63 -34.89
N LEU A 38 -12.94 37.57 -36.13
CA LEU A 38 -13.24 36.33 -36.84
C LEU A 38 -11.99 35.46 -37.03
N GLN A 39 -10.84 36.06 -37.34
CA GLN A 39 -9.58 35.33 -37.51
C GLN A 39 -9.06 34.72 -36.21
N ARG A 40 -9.24 35.42 -35.07
CA ARG A 40 -8.97 34.84 -33.74
C ARG A 40 -9.93 33.69 -33.44
N GLN A 41 -11.23 33.89 -33.64
CA GLN A 41 -12.27 32.88 -33.41
C GLN A 41 -12.02 31.58 -34.19
N LYS A 42 -11.52 31.67 -35.44
CA LYS A 42 -11.12 30.51 -36.25
C LYS A 42 -9.95 29.74 -35.62
N LEU A 43 -8.88 30.43 -35.24
CA LEU A 43 -7.70 29.83 -34.62
C LEU A 43 -8.00 29.24 -33.22
N ASP A 44 -8.98 29.77 -32.50
CA ASP A 44 -9.47 29.18 -31.25
C ASP A 44 -10.25 27.89 -31.53
N HIS A 45 -11.18 27.92 -32.48
CA HIS A 45 -12.01 26.78 -32.86
C HIS A 45 -11.21 25.62 -33.49
N GLU A 46 -10.15 25.91 -34.26
CA GLU A 46 -9.24 24.89 -34.80
C GLU A 46 -8.41 24.21 -33.69
N ARG A 47 -7.95 24.98 -32.69
CA ARG A 47 -7.24 24.44 -31.52
C ARG A 47 -8.16 23.56 -30.66
N GLU A 48 -9.39 24.00 -30.43
CA GLU A 48 -10.40 23.22 -29.70
C GLU A 48 -10.75 21.91 -30.43
N LYS A 49 -10.92 21.96 -31.76
CA LYS A 49 -11.11 20.76 -32.60
C LYS A 49 -9.94 19.78 -32.52
N HIS A 50 -8.69 20.27 -32.50
CA HIS A 50 -7.51 19.42 -32.37
C HIS A 50 -7.49 18.73 -31.00
N PHE A 51 -7.61 19.52 -29.92
CA PHE A 51 -7.60 19.07 -28.54
C PHE A 51 -8.69 18.03 -28.25
N ASN A 52 -9.92 18.26 -28.69
CA ASN A 52 -11.03 17.31 -28.52
C ASN A 52 -10.78 15.99 -29.26
N ARG A 53 -10.12 16.03 -30.43
CA ARG A 53 -9.74 14.82 -31.18
C ARG A 53 -8.61 14.04 -30.50
N GLU A 54 -7.62 14.73 -29.94
CA GLU A 54 -6.54 14.11 -29.16
C GLU A 54 -7.07 13.43 -27.89
N ILE A 55 -7.99 14.08 -27.17
CA ILE A 55 -8.68 13.47 -26.03
C ILE A 55 -9.45 12.21 -26.48
N GLN A 56 -10.25 12.30 -27.55
CA GLN A 56 -11.03 11.15 -28.03
C GLN A 56 -10.16 9.96 -28.43
N ILE A 57 -8.99 10.21 -29.04
CA ILE A 57 -8.00 9.15 -29.34
C ILE A 57 -7.48 8.54 -28.04
N HIS A 58 -7.09 9.35 -27.07
CA HIS A 58 -6.52 8.85 -25.81
C HIS A 58 -7.53 8.12 -24.92
N GLU A 59 -8.79 8.56 -24.89
CA GLU A 59 -9.89 7.83 -24.23
C GLU A 59 -10.13 6.46 -24.90
N MET A 60 -10.05 6.39 -26.23
CA MET A 60 -10.16 5.13 -26.97
C MET A 60 -8.95 4.20 -26.73
N GLU A 61 -7.72 4.72 -26.64
CA GLU A 61 -6.53 3.97 -26.23
C GLU A 61 -6.72 3.39 -24.82
N LEU A 62 -7.16 4.20 -23.86
CA LEU A 62 -7.38 3.81 -22.48
C LEU A 62 -8.51 2.77 -22.35
N MET A 63 -9.61 2.91 -23.10
CA MET A 63 -10.67 1.90 -23.17
C MET A 63 -10.19 0.58 -23.78
N ASN A 64 -9.33 0.63 -24.80
CA ASN A 64 -8.72 -0.58 -25.37
C ASN A 64 -7.78 -1.27 -24.37
N GLU A 65 -6.99 -0.52 -23.60
CA GLU A 65 -6.15 -1.08 -22.53
C GLU A 65 -6.99 -1.68 -21.39
N ILE A 66 -8.04 -0.98 -20.93
CA ILE A 66 -8.99 -1.51 -19.94
C ILE A 66 -9.64 -2.80 -20.46
N THR A 67 -10.12 -2.82 -21.70
CA THR A 67 -10.74 -4.01 -22.32
C THR A 67 -9.76 -5.17 -22.40
N ARG A 68 -8.50 -4.91 -22.80
CA ARG A 68 -7.42 -5.92 -22.82
C ARG A 68 -7.12 -6.47 -21.42
N MET A 69 -7.03 -5.61 -20.42
CA MET A 69 -6.76 -6.02 -19.03
C MET A 69 -7.93 -6.81 -18.43
N THR A 70 -9.16 -6.37 -18.66
CA THR A 70 -10.39 -7.09 -18.27
C THR A 70 -10.48 -8.46 -18.95
N ALA A 71 -10.14 -8.57 -20.24
CA ALA A 71 -10.07 -9.85 -20.95
C ALA A 71 -8.96 -10.79 -20.41
N LEU A 72 -7.88 -10.25 -19.86
CA LEU A 72 -6.87 -11.04 -19.13
C LEU A 72 -7.37 -11.47 -17.74
N MET A 73 -8.14 -10.63 -17.05
CA MET A 73 -8.76 -10.94 -15.75
C MET A 73 -9.93 -11.93 -15.85
N HIS A 74 -10.60 -12.02 -17.00
CA HIS A 74 -11.62 -13.03 -17.28
C HIS A 74 -11.07 -14.40 -17.73
N ARG A 75 -9.74 -14.56 -17.81
CA ARG A 75 -9.15 -15.90 -17.87
C ARG A 75 -9.34 -16.57 -16.52
N GLU A 76 -9.72 -17.85 -16.51
CA GLU A 76 -9.94 -18.64 -15.29
C GLU A 76 -8.76 -18.43 -14.30
N PRO A 77 -8.98 -17.76 -13.15
CA PRO A 77 -7.85 -17.38 -12.31
C PRO A 77 -7.20 -18.63 -11.73
N TYR A 78 -5.88 -18.72 -11.82
CA TYR A 78 -5.12 -19.91 -11.43
C TYR A 78 -4.29 -19.62 -10.18
N MET A 79 -4.49 -20.40 -9.11
CA MET A 79 -3.84 -20.18 -7.82
C MET A 79 -3.02 -21.40 -7.42
N ILE A 80 -1.72 -21.21 -7.19
CA ILE A 80 -0.83 -22.25 -6.68
C ILE A 80 -0.70 -22.10 -5.16
N VAL A 81 -0.97 -23.19 -4.43
CA VAL A 81 -0.90 -23.30 -2.98
C VAL A 81 0.23 -24.28 -2.64
N LEU A 82 1.42 -23.75 -2.36
CA LEU A 82 2.58 -24.55 -1.93
C LEU A 82 2.54 -24.72 -0.42
N LEU A 83 2.55 -25.95 0.08
CA LEU A 83 2.49 -26.27 1.50
C LEU A 83 3.78 -26.97 1.95
N ASP A 84 4.41 -26.44 2.99
CA ASP A 84 5.45 -27.16 3.72
C ASP A 84 4.78 -28.19 4.62
N GLY A 85 4.98 -29.47 4.31
CA GLY A 85 4.45 -30.58 5.08
C GLY A 85 5.20 -30.84 6.39
N TYR A 86 6.29 -30.12 6.67
CA TYR A 86 7.04 -30.20 7.92
C TYR A 86 6.22 -29.63 9.11
N GLY A 87 5.33 -30.47 9.64
CA GLY A 87 4.37 -30.12 10.71
C GLY A 87 2.90 -30.23 10.31
N LEU A 88 2.59 -30.49 9.03
CA LEU A 88 1.22 -30.77 8.56
C LEU A 88 0.88 -32.25 8.72
N ILE A 89 0.73 -32.69 9.96
CA ILE A 89 0.29 -34.06 10.28
C ILE A 89 -1.22 -34.15 10.03
N PHE A 90 -1.64 -34.89 9.00
CA PHE A 90 -3.04 -35.20 8.73
C PHE A 90 -3.69 -35.95 9.92
N LYS A 91 -5.00 -35.77 10.09
CA LYS A 91 -5.75 -36.51 11.12
C LYS A 91 -5.77 -38.01 10.85
N GLU A 92 -5.76 -38.77 11.94
CA GLU A 92 -5.74 -40.25 11.92
C GLU A 92 -6.92 -40.87 11.16
N LYS A 93 -8.07 -40.19 11.12
CA LYS A 93 -9.25 -40.60 10.34
C LYS A 93 -8.93 -40.84 8.86
N PHE A 94 -8.01 -40.06 8.27
CA PHE A 94 -7.61 -40.21 6.88
C PHE A 94 -6.48 -41.22 6.73
N LEU A 95 -5.40 -41.05 7.51
CA LEU A 95 -4.20 -41.87 7.37
C LEU A 95 -4.50 -43.38 7.52
N LYS A 96 -5.42 -43.76 8.43
CA LYS A 96 -5.87 -45.15 8.60
C LYS A 96 -6.73 -45.72 7.47
N GLN A 97 -7.28 -44.88 6.59
CA GLN A 97 -8.12 -45.31 5.46
C GLN A 97 -7.33 -45.52 4.16
N GLY A 98 -5.99 -45.36 4.19
CA GLY A 98 -5.13 -45.49 3.00
C GLY A 98 -5.63 -44.63 1.84
N GLU A 99 -5.78 -45.23 0.66
CA GLU A 99 -6.17 -44.54 -0.57
C GLU A 99 -7.52 -43.79 -0.47
N HIS A 100 -8.52 -44.37 0.20
CA HIS A 100 -9.80 -43.70 0.43
C HIS A 100 -9.64 -42.48 1.35
N GLY A 101 -8.76 -42.60 2.34
CA GLY A 101 -8.39 -41.49 3.22
C GLY A 101 -7.68 -40.36 2.49
N GLY A 102 -6.79 -40.68 1.53
CA GLY A 102 -6.10 -39.71 0.68
C GLY A 102 -7.08 -38.90 -0.16
N LYS A 103 -8.00 -39.60 -0.85
CA LYS A 103 -9.07 -38.99 -1.66
C LYS A 103 -9.96 -38.07 -0.82
N ASN A 104 -10.33 -38.51 0.38
CA ASN A 104 -11.14 -37.72 1.31
C ASN A 104 -10.39 -36.49 1.87
N ALA A 105 -9.10 -36.64 2.22
CA ALA A 105 -8.28 -35.55 2.76
C ALA A 105 -8.05 -34.44 1.73
N ALA A 106 -7.77 -34.80 0.46
CA ALA A 106 -7.64 -33.84 -0.64
C ALA A 106 -8.96 -33.10 -0.90
N LYS A 107 -10.11 -33.79 -0.82
CA LYS A 107 -11.43 -33.16 -0.99
C LYS A 107 -11.77 -32.18 0.15
N GLU A 108 -11.53 -32.55 1.42
CA GLU A 108 -11.69 -31.63 2.55
C GLU A 108 -10.75 -30.41 2.42
N LEU A 109 -9.50 -30.61 1.97
CA LEU A 109 -8.53 -29.52 1.80
C LEU A 109 -8.91 -28.58 0.66
N SER A 110 -9.33 -29.11 -0.50
CA SER A 110 -9.76 -28.32 -1.64
C SER A 110 -10.97 -27.44 -1.30
N SER A 111 -11.97 -28.00 -0.59
CA SER A 111 -13.11 -27.20 -0.08
C SER A 111 -12.64 -26.09 0.86
N ALA A 112 -11.82 -26.41 1.86
CA ALA A 112 -11.39 -25.44 2.86
C ALA A 112 -10.49 -24.32 2.27
N LEU A 113 -9.70 -24.64 1.23
CA LEU A 113 -8.97 -23.65 0.45
C LEU A 113 -9.91 -22.77 -0.38
N GLN A 114 -10.92 -23.34 -1.03
CA GLN A 114 -11.93 -22.59 -1.78
C GLN A 114 -12.70 -21.62 -0.87
N ASP A 115 -13.11 -22.06 0.32
CA ASP A 115 -13.80 -21.23 1.32
C ASP A 115 -12.90 -20.07 1.81
N TYR A 116 -11.65 -20.36 2.14
CA TYR A 116 -10.64 -19.35 2.51
C TYR A 116 -10.39 -18.32 1.39
N ILE A 117 -10.33 -18.77 0.13
CA ILE A 117 -10.11 -17.89 -1.02
C ILE A 117 -11.32 -16.99 -1.26
N THR A 118 -12.54 -17.55 -1.26
CA THR A 118 -13.78 -16.76 -1.38
C THR A 118 -13.90 -15.72 -0.27
N THR A 119 -13.48 -16.05 0.96
CA THR A 119 -13.54 -15.16 2.14
C THR A 119 -12.51 -14.02 2.08
N HIS A 120 -11.28 -14.29 1.61
CA HIS A 120 -10.18 -13.31 1.64
C HIS A 120 -9.84 -12.63 0.32
N PHE A 121 -10.38 -13.12 -0.80
CA PHE A 121 -10.16 -12.61 -2.15
C PHE A 121 -11.48 -12.58 -2.95
N PRO A 122 -12.52 -11.85 -2.51
CA PRO A 122 -13.86 -11.86 -3.13
C PRO A 122 -13.85 -11.40 -4.60
N ASN A 123 -12.82 -10.67 -5.03
CA ASN A 123 -12.60 -10.24 -6.41
C ASN A 123 -12.08 -11.36 -7.35
N VAL A 124 -11.88 -12.59 -6.85
CA VAL A 124 -11.36 -13.73 -7.61
C VAL A 124 -12.47 -14.77 -7.83
N ALA A 125 -13.16 -14.67 -8.96
CA ALA A 125 -14.25 -15.58 -9.30
C ALA A 125 -13.74 -16.99 -9.63
N ALA A 126 -14.16 -17.99 -8.83
CA ALA A 126 -14.00 -19.44 -9.06
C ALA A 126 -12.61 -19.89 -9.61
N PRO A 127 -11.52 -19.68 -8.86
CA PRO A 127 -10.18 -20.01 -9.35
C PRO A 127 -9.91 -21.51 -9.44
N LYS A 128 -9.08 -21.90 -10.41
CA LYS A 128 -8.46 -23.22 -10.47
C LYS A 128 -7.32 -23.28 -9.45
N ILE A 129 -7.59 -23.92 -8.32
CA ILE A 129 -6.64 -24.11 -7.21
C ILE A 129 -5.76 -25.33 -7.50
N VAL A 130 -4.45 -25.18 -7.37
CA VAL A 130 -3.45 -26.26 -7.47
C VAL A 130 -2.65 -26.33 -6.17
N THR A 131 -2.74 -27.45 -5.47
CA THR A 131 -2.13 -27.64 -4.14
C THR A 131 -0.93 -28.58 -4.23
N MET A 132 0.23 -28.16 -3.74
CA MET A 132 1.47 -28.94 -3.78
C MET A 132 2.06 -29.04 -2.38
N ILE A 133 2.04 -30.24 -1.78
CA ILE A 133 2.45 -30.48 -0.40
C ILE A 133 3.81 -31.19 -0.38
N TYR A 134 4.85 -30.47 0.01
CA TYR A 134 6.21 -31.01 0.08
C TYR A 134 6.46 -31.62 1.45
N MET A 135 6.60 -32.94 1.56
CA MET A 135 6.85 -33.63 2.83
C MET A 135 7.88 -34.74 2.69
N ASN A 136 8.51 -35.12 3.80
CA ASN A 136 9.30 -36.34 3.89
C ASN A 136 8.36 -37.49 4.26
N VAL A 137 7.89 -38.26 3.27
CA VAL A 137 6.85 -39.29 3.48
C VAL A 137 7.34 -40.38 4.42
N LYS A 138 8.60 -40.81 4.28
CA LYS A 138 9.22 -41.76 5.20
C LYS A 138 9.29 -41.23 6.64
N GLY A 139 9.71 -39.97 6.82
CA GLY A 139 9.74 -39.32 8.13
C GLY A 139 8.36 -39.21 8.78
N LEU A 140 7.30 -39.02 7.99
CA LEU A 140 5.92 -39.05 8.49
C LEU A 140 5.52 -40.47 8.96
N ALA A 141 5.95 -41.54 8.27
CA ALA A 141 5.74 -42.91 8.73
C ALA A 141 6.45 -43.18 10.06
N ASP A 142 7.74 -42.82 10.15
CA ASP A 142 8.56 -42.99 11.35
C ASP A 142 7.94 -42.25 12.57
N LEU A 143 7.47 -41.02 12.38
CA LEU A 143 6.76 -40.23 13.40
C LEU A 143 5.41 -40.84 13.80
N CYS A 144 4.64 -41.37 12.85
CA CYS A 144 3.38 -42.08 13.15
C CYS A 144 3.62 -43.29 14.06
N ILE A 145 4.63 -44.11 13.73
CA ILE A 145 5.00 -45.31 14.49
C ILE A 145 5.47 -44.93 15.90
N GLN A 146 6.38 -43.96 16.03
CA GLN A 146 6.87 -43.46 17.34
C GLN A 146 5.75 -42.88 18.21
N GLY A 147 4.77 -42.22 17.58
CA GLY A 147 3.56 -41.70 18.24
C GLY A 147 2.49 -42.75 18.56
N GLY A 148 2.77 -44.04 18.36
CA GLY A 148 1.83 -45.14 18.67
C GLY A 148 0.70 -45.33 17.66
N ILE A 149 0.72 -44.64 16.52
CA ILE A 149 -0.19 -44.91 15.41
C ILE A 149 0.33 -46.15 14.69
N LYS A 150 -0.28 -47.32 14.98
CA LYS A 150 -0.01 -48.54 14.21
C LYS A 150 -0.41 -48.31 12.75
N MET A 151 0.60 -48.13 11.91
CA MET A 151 0.49 -47.82 10.49
C MET A 151 1.61 -48.54 9.76
N GLU A 152 1.26 -49.32 8.75
CA GLU A 152 2.25 -49.91 7.85
C GLU A 152 2.61 -48.88 6.76
N LEU A 153 3.85 -48.91 6.27
CA LEU A 153 4.31 -47.98 5.23
C LEU A 153 3.43 -48.06 3.97
N SER A 154 3.01 -49.27 3.60
CA SER A 154 2.08 -49.55 2.50
C SER A 154 0.75 -48.80 2.60
N VAL A 155 0.23 -48.58 3.83
CA VAL A 155 -1.01 -47.82 4.08
C VAL A 155 -0.78 -46.33 3.88
N LEU A 156 0.40 -45.81 4.26
CA LEU A 156 0.76 -44.41 4.02
C LEU A 156 1.05 -44.15 2.53
N GLU A 157 1.70 -45.08 1.84
CA GLU A 157 1.89 -45.03 0.38
C GLU A 157 0.56 -45.08 -0.36
N ALA A 158 -0.39 -45.91 0.09
CA ALA A 158 -1.77 -45.91 -0.42
C ALA A 158 -2.46 -44.56 -0.16
N PHE A 159 -2.29 -43.96 1.02
CA PHE A 159 -2.81 -42.62 1.33
C PHE A 159 -2.25 -41.55 0.38
N VAL A 160 -0.94 -41.51 0.15
CA VAL A 160 -0.31 -40.58 -0.82
C VAL A 160 -0.85 -40.82 -2.23
N ARG A 161 -0.95 -42.08 -2.67
CA ARG A 161 -1.55 -42.45 -3.97
C ARG A 161 -2.99 -41.95 -4.12
N GLY A 162 -3.79 -42.03 -3.07
CA GLY A 162 -5.17 -41.52 -3.06
C GLY A 162 -5.24 -39.99 -3.00
N PHE A 163 -4.26 -39.34 -2.38
CA PHE A 163 -4.16 -37.89 -2.33
C PHE A 163 -3.78 -37.27 -3.68
N ASN A 164 -2.93 -37.93 -4.47
CA ASN A 164 -2.55 -37.45 -5.81
C ASN A 164 -3.54 -37.96 -6.89
N GLY A 165 -4.16 -39.14 -6.70
CA GLY A 165 -4.98 -39.83 -7.70
C GLY A 165 -6.49 -39.56 -7.66
N ASN A 166 -6.94 -38.37 -7.25
CA ASN A 166 -8.38 -38.05 -7.09
C ASN A 166 -8.98 -37.09 -8.14
N GLY A 167 -8.18 -36.61 -9.10
CA GLY A 167 -8.66 -35.72 -10.17
C GLY A 167 -8.84 -34.25 -9.76
N LEU A 168 -8.62 -33.91 -8.48
CA LEU A 168 -8.30 -32.55 -8.08
C LEU A 168 -6.82 -32.27 -8.42
N LEU A 169 -6.48 -31.01 -8.63
CA LEU A 169 -5.09 -30.59 -8.84
C LEU A 169 -4.40 -30.49 -7.46
N SER A 170 -4.08 -31.64 -6.86
CA SER A 170 -3.57 -31.72 -5.49
C SER A 170 -2.57 -32.87 -5.34
N ASP A 171 -1.31 -32.53 -5.08
CA ASP A 171 -0.20 -33.49 -5.05
C ASP A 171 0.55 -33.43 -3.72
N ILE A 172 0.82 -34.60 -3.13
CA ILE A 172 1.91 -34.78 -2.16
C ILE A 172 3.18 -35.12 -2.94
N ILE A 173 4.27 -34.41 -2.63
CA ILE A 173 5.58 -34.53 -3.27
C ILE A 173 6.58 -34.93 -2.19
N ASP A 174 7.15 -36.14 -2.30
CA ASP A 174 8.20 -36.56 -1.37
C ASP A 174 9.50 -35.79 -1.63
N VAL A 175 10.06 -35.17 -0.58
CA VAL A 175 11.39 -34.52 -0.61
C VAL A 175 12.48 -35.39 0.00
N GLY A 176 12.11 -36.54 0.57
CA GLY A 176 13.01 -37.49 1.20
C GLY A 176 13.61 -36.99 2.52
N THR A 177 14.55 -37.77 3.06
CA THR A 177 15.02 -37.70 4.46
C THR A 177 15.99 -36.55 4.80
N GLY A 178 16.04 -35.48 4.00
CA GLY A 178 16.87 -34.31 4.29
C GLY A 178 16.14 -33.29 5.17
N LYS A 179 16.85 -32.67 6.13
CA LYS A 179 16.37 -31.44 6.79
C LYS A 179 16.20 -30.33 5.73
N ASN A 180 15.24 -29.43 5.97
CA ASN A 180 14.96 -28.19 5.21
C ASN A 180 14.59 -28.36 3.71
N LYS A 181 14.71 -29.54 3.09
CA LYS A 181 14.38 -29.79 1.67
C LYS A 181 12.95 -29.43 1.22
N ALA A 182 12.02 -29.21 2.14
CA ALA A 182 10.69 -28.67 1.86
C ALA A 182 10.72 -27.13 1.85
N SER A 183 11.16 -26.49 2.94
CA SER A 183 11.32 -25.03 3.04
C SER A 183 12.17 -24.44 1.90
N ASP A 184 13.27 -25.12 1.54
CA ASP A 184 14.21 -24.68 0.49
C ASP A 184 13.56 -24.63 -0.92
N LYS A 185 12.42 -25.31 -1.12
CA LYS A 185 11.63 -25.27 -2.37
C LYS A 185 10.50 -24.24 -2.36
N ILE A 186 10.20 -23.64 -1.20
CA ILE A 186 8.98 -22.89 -0.90
C ILE A 186 9.28 -21.40 -0.65
N GLU A 187 10.55 -21.04 -0.45
CA GLU A 187 10.97 -19.71 -0.02
C GLU A 187 10.48 -18.56 -0.94
N GLY A 188 9.92 -17.53 -0.30
CA GLY A 188 9.68 -16.21 -0.91
C GLY A 188 8.36 -15.96 -1.64
N ARG A 189 7.43 -16.92 -1.79
CA ARG A 189 6.20 -16.72 -2.63
C ARG A 189 4.87 -17.26 -2.10
N VAL A 190 4.73 -17.52 -0.79
CA VAL A 190 3.72 -18.47 -0.27
C VAL A 190 2.85 -17.91 0.87
N THR A 191 1.60 -18.37 0.99
CA THR A 191 0.73 -18.18 2.17
C THR A 191 0.86 -19.39 3.09
N LEU A 192 1.13 -19.19 4.37
CA LEU A 192 1.52 -20.25 5.30
C LEU A 192 0.29 -20.94 5.92
N ILE A 193 0.19 -22.27 5.81
CA ILE A 193 -0.80 -23.05 6.56
C ILE A 193 -0.12 -23.63 7.81
N GLU A 194 -0.64 -23.34 9.00
CA GLU A 194 -0.16 -23.90 10.26
C GLU A 194 -1.10 -25.03 10.72
N GLY A 195 -0.55 -26.25 10.80
CA GLY A 195 -1.17 -27.38 11.49
C GLY A 195 -0.71 -27.43 12.94
N VAL A 196 0.39 -28.12 13.19
CA VAL A 196 1.08 -28.14 14.49
C VAL A 196 1.93 -26.85 14.64
N PRO A 197 2.05 -26.26 15.85
CA PRO A 197 2.90 -25.09 16.10
C PRO A 197 4.33 -25.25 15.57
N LEU A 198 4.72 -24.33 14.69
CA LEU A 198 6.01 -24.28 14.00
C LEU A 198 7.19 -24.33 15.00
N GLN A 199 8.27 -25.03 14.63
CA GLN A 199 9.51 -25.12 15.41
C GLN A 199 10.72 -24.68 14.59
N GLY A 200 11.82 -24.34 15.27
CA GLY A 200 13.02 -23.82 14.62
C GLY A 200 12.78 -22.50 13.86
N ASP A 201 13.51 -22.33 12.76
CA ASP A 201 13.65 -21.06 12.04
C ASP A 201 12.32 -20.56 11.41
N MET A 202 11.38 -21.47 11.14
CA MET A 202 10.03 -21.15 10.69
C MET A 202 9.23 -20.29 11.68
N LYS A 203 9.59 -20.26 12.98
CA LYS A 203 9.01 -19.29 13.94
C LYS A 203 9.40 -17.85 13.60
N THR A 204 10.66 -17.63 13.22
CA THR A 204 11.22 -16.31 12.90
C THR A 204 10.60 -15.74 11.63
N MET A 205 10.27 -16.61 10.69
CA MET A 205 9.59 -16.28 9.42
C MET A 205 8.10 -15.90 9.59
N LYS A 206 7.44 -16.38 10.66
CA LYS A 206 5.98 -16.27 10.83
C LYS A 206 5.38 -14.85 10.69
N PRO A 207 6.00 -13.75 11.16
CA PRO A 207 5.45 -12.39 11.02
C PRO A 207 5.33 -11.90 9.57
N SER A 208 6.09 -12.49 8.63
CA SER A 208 6.16 -12.07 7.23
C SER A 208 5.04 -12.66 6.35
N TYR A 209 4.20 -13.55 6.89
CA TYR A 209 3.22 -14.32 6.13
C TYR A 209 1.81 -14.21 6.72
N ARG A 210 0.78 -14.23 5.86
CA ARG A 210 -0.58 -14.56 6.31
C ARG A 210 -0.59 -16.04 6.70
N VAL A 211 -1.19 -16.35 7.86
CA VAL A 211 -1.25 -17.70 8.43
C VAL A 211 -2.69 -18.19 8.48
N ALA A 212 -2.98 -19.31 7.83
CA ALA A 212 -4.27 -19.99 7.87
C ALA A 212 -4.19 -21.27 8.73
N LYS A 213 -5.32 -21.72 9.28
CA LYS A 213 -5.41 -22.97 10.07
C LYS A 213 -6.63 -23.78 9.65
N PHE A 214 -6.40 -25.06 9.33
CA PHE A 214 -7.44 -26.00 8.95
C PHE A 214 -7.51 -27.13 9.97
N THR A 215 -7.97 -26.78 11.17
CA THR A 215 -8.04 -27.61 12.38
C THR A 215 -8.94 -28.83 12.21
N HIS A 216 -9.81 -28.86 11.20
CA HIS A 216 -10.62 -30.01 10.83
C HIS A 216 -9.83 -31.10 10.08
N ILE A 217 -8.72 -30.73 9.41
CA ILE A 217 -7.94 -31.57 8.48
C ILE A 217 -6.61 -32.01 9.09
N PHE A 218 -5.88 -31.05 9.66
CA PHE A 218 -4.57 -31.27 10.29
C PHE A 218 -4.70 -31.42 11.82
N ARG A 219 -3.66 -31.98 12.46
CA ARG A 219 -3.52 -31.97 13.93
C ARG A 219 -3.00 -30.61 14.41
N GLU A 220 -3.50 -30.15 15.54
CA GLU A 220 -2.97 -28.98 16.27
C GLU A 220 -1.79 -29.34 17.20
N THR A 221 -1.58 -30.63 17.46
CA THR A 221 -0.58 -31.14 18.40
C THR A 221 0.33 -32.18 17.75
N ASN A 222 1.57 -32.23 18.20
CA ASN A 222 2.49 -33.32 17.88
C ASN A 222 1.92 -34.66 18.37
N ILE A 223 2.28 -35.74 17.67
CA ILE A 223 1.92 -37.09 18.12
C ILE A 223 2.74 -37.42 19.37
N ALA A 224 2.09 -37.69 20.49
CA ALA A 224 2.77 -37.89 21.76
C ALA A 224 3.52 -39.22 21.78
N SER A 225 4.86 -39.17 21.91
CA SER A 225 5.68 -40.34 22.15
C SER A 225 5.31 -40.96 23.51
N LYS A 226 4.96 -42.25 23.50
CA LYS A 226 4.75 -43.03 24.74
C LYS A 226 6.08 -43.63 25.17
N SER A 227 6.82 -42.92 26.01
CA SER A 227 7.91 -43.52 26.77
C SER A 227 7.40 -44.68 27.63
N ALA A 228 8.18 -45.75 27.71
CA ALA A 228 7.85 -46.92 28.51
C ALA A 228 7.80 -46.58 30.02
N PRO A 229 6.96 -47.28 30.82
CA PRO A 229 6.92 -47.07 32.26
C PRO A 229 8.27 -47.47 32.90
N GLN A 230 8.77 -46.61 33.78
CA GLN A 230 10.05 -46.80 34.47
C GLN A 230 9.85 -47.77 35.65
N GLU A 231 10.57 -48.90 35.66
CA GLU A 231 10.40 -49.94 36.68
C GLU A 231 10.78 -49.44 38.09
N THR A 232 9.84 -49.57 39.02
CA THR A 232 10.05 -49.31 40.45
C THR A 232 10.67 -50.53 41.14
N LYS A 233 11.96 -50.48 41.49
CA LYS A 233 12.56 -51.48 42.39
C LYS A 233 12.16 -51.21 43.85
N PRO A 234 11.71 -52.24 44.61
CA PRO A 234 11.27 -52.06 45.99
C PRO A 234 12.43 -51.90 46.98
N ARG A 235 12.09 -51.33 48.14
CA ARG A 235 12.99 -51.02 49.26
C ARG A 235 13.08 -52.20 50.23
N SER A 236 14.28 -52.56 50.64
CA SER A 236 14.55 -53.34 51.87
C SER A 236 15.60 -52.61 52.71
N SER A 237 15.58 -52.81 54.04
CA SER A 237 16.39 -51.99 54.97
C SER A 237 16.62 -52.68 56.31
N LEU A 238 17.90 -52.90 56.66
CA LEU A 238 18.38 -53.14 58.02
C LEU A 238 19.75 -52.45 58.22
N THR A 239 20.11 -52.24 59.48
CA THR A 239 21.24 -51.45 60.03
C THR A 239 22.38 -52.35 60.56
N PRO A 240 23.48 -51.87 61.19
CA PRO A 240 24.04 -50.51 61.37
C PRO A 240 25.55 -50.39 60.96
N SER A 241 26.18 -49.24 61.27
CA SER A 241 27.61 -48.89 61.04
C SER A 241 28.61 -49.50 62.05
N PRO A 242 29.94 -49.32 61.82
CA PRO A 242 30.71 -48.43 62.73
C PRO A 242 31.67 -47.41 62.04
N VAL A 243 32.26 -46.54 62.87
CA VAL A 243 33.11 -45.35 62.62
C VAL A 243 34.62 -45.71 62.40
N GLN A 244 35.56 -44.86 61.90
CA GLN A 244 35.93 -43.50 62.35
C GLN A 244 36.66 -42.58 61.32
N HIS A 245 36.48 -41.27 61.53
CA HIS A 245 37.39 -40.10 61.42
C HIS A 245 38.56 -39.96 60.40
N ALA A 246 38.53 -38.77 59.75
CA ALA A 246 39.59 -37.74 59.67
C ALA A 246 40.75 -37.78 58.63
N THR A 247 40.82 -36.64 57.92
CA THR A 247 41.90 -35.95 57.19
C THR A 247 43.15 -35.65 58.06
N PRO A 248 44.38 -35.34 57.53
CA PRO A 248 44.59 -34.28 56.50
C PRO A 248 45.80 -34.29 55.51
N LEU A 249 45.61 -33.53 54.43
CA LEU A 249 46.55 -32.64 53.67
C LEU A 249 48.09 -32.84 53.75
N SER A 250 48.75 -33.06 52.61
CA SER A 250 49.53 -32.01 51.88
C SER A 250 50.37 -32.48 50.66
N LYS A 251 50.32 -31.67 49.58
CA LYS A 251 51.40 -31.21 48.64
C LYS A 251 52.53 -32.20 48.25
N THR A 252 52.85 -32.41 46.97
CA THR A 252 53.62 -31.48 46.08
C THR A 252 53.64 -32.07 44.65
N SER A 253 53.19 -31.38 43.59
CA SER A 253 53.95 -30.61 42.55
C SER A 253 55.00 -31.43 41.74
N THR A 254 55.35 -31.20 40.45
CA THR A 254 55.10 -30.10 39.45
C THR A 254 55.29 -30.69 38.03
N ASN A 255 54.72 -30.19 36.91
CA ASN A 255 55.12 -29.01 36.09
C ASN A 255 54.03 -28.71 35.01
N THR A 256 53.59 -27.46 34.72
CA THR A 256 54.19 -26.39 33.84
C THR A 256 54.05 -26.75 32.33
N THR A 257 53.59 -25.90 31.39
CA THR A 257 53.78 -24.42 31.23
C THR A 257 52.64 -23.66 30.51
N MET A 258 52.58 -22.36 30.82
CA MET A 258 51.81 -21.20 30.28
C MET A 258 51.88 -20.97 28.74
N THR A 259 51.23 -19.99 28.07
CA THR A 259 50.46 -18.75 28.42
C THR A 259 49.39 -18.52 27.29
N SER A 260 48.74 -17.40 26.90
CA SER A 260 48.62 -15.93 27.19
C SER A 260 47.47 -15.36 26.30
N ASN A 261 46.83 -14.18 26.44
CA ASN A 261 46.66 -13.14 27.48
C ASN A 261 45.46 -12.23 27.05
N SER A 262 45.17 -11.12 27.74
CA SER A 262 44.28 -10.01 27.28
C SER A 262 44.75 -8.66 27.86
N PRO A 263 44.24 -7.51 27.36
CA PRO A 263 44.13 -6.31 28.20
C PRO A 263 42.81 -5.54 28.05
N ALA A 264 42.43 -4.80 29.11
CA ALA A 264 41.34 -3.82 29.08
C ALA A 264 41.62 -2.66 30.07
N LEU A 265 41.43 -1.41 29.64
CA LEU A 265 41.49 -0.17 30.42
C LEU A 265 40.59 0.90 29.75
N SER A 266 40.06 1.95 30.40
CA SER A 266 39.42 2.11 31.73
C SER A 266 38.95 3.56 31.91
N THR A 267 37.79 3.81 32.54
CA THR A 267 37.26 5.13 33.03
C THR A 267 36.99 6.21 31.94
N SER A 268 36.05 7.18 32.07
CA SER A 268 35.60 7.89 33.27
C SER A 268 34.22 8.61 33.17
N SER A 269 33.54 8.73 34.33
CA SER A 269 32.66 9.81 34.83
C SER A 269 31.55 10.56 34.02
N ARG A 270 30.30 10.18 34.35
CA ARG A 270 29.28 10.99 35.11
C ARG A 270 28.40 12.08 34.42
N LYS A 271 27.11 12.02 34.81
CA LYS A 271 25.98 13.01 34.73
C LYS A 271 25.11 13.04 33.45
N MET A 272 23.80 13.13 33.70
CA MET A 272 22.71 13.32 32.72
C MET A 272 22.29 14.81 32.63
N PRO A 273 21.45 15.15 31.64
CA PRO A 273 20.12 15.67 31.96
C PRO A 273 18.97 14.77 31.45
N LYS A 274 17.74 15.08 31.89
CA LYS A 274 16.51 14.34 31.53
C LYS A 274 15.79 14.97 30.33
N SER A 275 14.94 14.14 29.71
CA SER A 275 13.65 14.50 29.08
C SER A 275 13.66 15.34 27.80
N GLU A 276 13.18 14.74 26.72
CA GLU A 276 12.01 15.26 26.02
C GLU A 276 11.11 14.11 25.54
N GLU A 277 9.80 14.32 25.52
CA GLU A 277 8.79 13.25 25.41
C GLU A 277 8.14 13.23 24.02
N PHE A 278 8.55 12.29 23.16
CA PHE A 278 7.96 12.12 21.83
C PHE A 278 6.59 11.44 21.89
N GLN A 279 5.53 12.24 22.04
CA GLN A 279 4.15 11.74 22.05
C GLN A 279 3.70 11.26 20.65
N PRO A 280 3.18 10.01 20.51
CA PRO A 280 2.62 9.52 19.26
C PRO A 280 1.23 10.11 19.01
N VAL A 281 1.10 10.95 17.97
CA VAL A 281 -0.18 11.59 17.60
C VAL A 281 -1.09 10.61 16.87
N VAL A 282 -1.68 9.67 17.63
CA VAL A 282 -2.59 8.64 17.10
C VAL A 282 -3.87 8.52 17.95
N ARG A 283 -4.55 9.66 18.17
CA ARG A 283 -6.03 9.76 18.26
C ARG A 283 -6.50 11.20 18.48
N SER A 284 -7.66 11.51 17.89
CA SER A 284 -8.55 12.64 18.19
C SER A 284 -7.95 14.06 18.14
N ILE A 285 -8.05 14.70 16.97
CA ILE A 285 -8.32 16.15 16.90
C ILE A 285 -9.83 16.37 16.71
N ARG A 286 -10.64 15.77 17.58
CA ARG A 286 -12.00 16.26 17.89
C ARG A 286 -12.39 15.94 19.33
N SER A 287 -11.54 16.32 20.27
CA SER A 287 -12.00 16.66 21.61
C SER A 287 -13.13 17.68 21.53
N LYS A 288 -14.20 17.51 22.31
CA LYS A 288 -15.33 18.45 22.37
C LYS A 288 -14.94 19.73 23.10
N ALA A 289 -14.16 20.59 22.44
CA ALA A 289 -13.99 21.97 22.87
C ALA A 289 -15.25 22.77 22.51
N SER A 290 -15.94 23.31 23.53
CA SER A 290 -17.17 24.08 23.37
C SER A 290 -16.89 25.55 23.01
N SER A 291 -16.15 25.76 21.93
CA SER A 291 -16.07 27.05 21.22
C SER A 291 -16.67 26.88 19.84
N SER A 292 -17.61 27.76 19.49
CA SER A 292 -18.14 27.83 18.12
C SER A 292 -16.99 28.13 17.17
N PRO A 293 -16.65 27.24 16.21
CA PRO A 293 -15.58 27.52 15.28
C PRO A 293 -15.93 28.76 14.47
N LEU A 294 -15.01 29.73 14.43
CA LEU A 294 -15.11 30.85 13.50
C LEU A 294 -15.31 30.29 12.07
N PRO A 295 -16.20 30.88 11.25
CA PRO A 295 -16.41 30.39 9.90
C PRO A 295 -15.08 30.42 9.15
N LYS A 296 -14.70 29.28 8.56
CA LYS A 296 -13.50 29.17 7.74
C LYS A 296 -13.78 29.90 6.42
N ILE A 297 -13.37 31.17 6.34
CA ILE A 297 -13.59 32.00 5.14
C ILE A 297 -12.57 31.61 4.08
N VAL A 298 -13.03 31.35 2.85
CA VAL A 298 -12.15 31.19 1.69
C VAL A 298 -11.56 32.55 1.33
N GLU A 299 -10.24 32.66 1.44
CA GLU A 299 -9.52 33.89 1.15
C GLU A 299 -9.40 34.11 -0.36
N ARG A 300 -9.69 35.34 -0.82
CA ARG A 300 -9.69 35.72 -2.24
C ARG A 300 -8.83 36.95 -2.48
N ASN A 301 -8.23 37.05 -3.67
CA ASN A 301 -7.49 38.24 -4.11
C ASN A 301 -8.41 39.31 -4.72
N LYS A 302 -7.84 40.43 -5.14
CA LYS A 302 -8.58 41.57 -5.73
C LYS A 302 -9.35 41.25 -7.03
N TYR A 303 -9.07 40.10 -7.67
CA TYR A 303 -9.77 39.60 -8.86
C TYR A 303 -10.82 38.53 -8.52
N GLY A 304 -11.17 38.37 -7.24
CA GLY A 304 -12.09 37.33 -6.78
C GLY A 304 -11.50 35.92 -6.75
N GLN A 305 -10.24 35.72 -7.15
CA GLN A 305 -9.64 34.39 -7.22
C GLN A 305 -9.26 33.86 -5.84
N ARG A 306 -9.55 32.60 -5.55
CA ARG A 306 -9.11 31.94 -4.30
C ARG A 306 -7.59 31.91 -4.15
N VAL A 307 -7.11 32.25 -2.96
CA VAL A 307 -5.70 32.19 -2.56
C VAL A 307 -5.55 31.39 -1.26
N ASP A 308 -4.96 30.20 -1.34
CA ASP A 308 -4.61 29.44 -0.14
C ASP A 308 -3.22 29.83 0.40
N ARG A 309 -3.08 29.95 1.73
CA ARG A 309 -1.80 30.18 2.41
C ARG A 309 -0.92 28.92 2.46
N PHE A 310 -0.12 28.71 1.42
CA PHE A 310 0.99 27.73 1.42
C PHE A 310 2.16 28.27 0.58
N ASP A 311 3.38 27.83 0.89
CA ASP A 311 4.57 28.02 0.04
C ASP A 311 5.37 26.71 -0.04
N ILE A 312 5.55 26.19 -1.26
CA ILE A 312 6.29 24.95 -1.52
C ILE A 312 7.80 25.10 -1.32
N LYS A 313 8.34 26.33 -1.35
CA LYS A 313 9.77 26.60 -1.11
C LYS A 313 10.20 26.33 0.34
N THR A 314 9.24 26.20 1.26
CA THR A 314 9.49 25.84 2.67
C THR A 314 9.78 24.36 2.89
N ILE A 315 9.57 23.51 1.89
CA ILE A 315 9.70 22.04 1.99
C ILE A 315 10.90 21.57 1.16
N SER A 316 11.73 20.69 1.74
CA SER A 316 12.83 20.07 1.00
C SER A 316 12.33 19.23 -0.17
N LYS A 317 13.06 19.29 -1.30
CA LYS A 317 12.78 18.46 -2.48
C LYS A 317 12.81 16.97 -2.13
N ASP A 318 13.67 16.56 -1.20
CA ASP A 318 13.84 15.16 -0.79
C ASP A 318 12.69 14.69 0.10
N ASP A 319 12.19 15.54 1.01
CA ASP A 319 10.98 15.28 1.79
C ASP A 319 9.75 15.15 0.86
N LEU A 320 9.60 16.08 -0.08
CA LEU A 320 8.52 16.05 -1.07
C LEU A 320 8.59 14.79 -1.96
N ALA A 321 9.80 14.36 -2.34
CA ALA A 321 10.03 13.13 -3.09
C ALA A 321 9.77 11.86 -2.24
N ARG A 322 10.17 11.84 -0.95
CA ARG A 322 9.88 10.75 -0.01
C ARG A 322 8.37 10.58 0.14
N MET A 323 7.65 11.67 0.44
CA MET A 323 6.21 11.63 0.70
C MET A 323 5.40 11.17 -0.52
N LYS A 324 5.80 11.58 -1.75
CA LYS A 324 5.19 11.08 -2.99
C LYS A 324 5.41 9.58 -3.21
N LYS A 325 6.55 9.01 -2.79
CA LYS A 325 6.84 7.56 -2.91
C LYS A 325 6.00 6.71 -1.96
N LEU A 326 5.50 7.26 -0.84
CA LEU A 326 4.72 6.53 0.16
C LEU A 326 3.28 6.19 -0.26
N LYS A 327 2.73 6.82 -1.32
CA LYS A 327 1.35 6.59 -1.81
C LYS A 327 0.27 6.64 -0.70
N LEU A 328 0.42 7.60 0.22
CA LEU A 328 -0.51 7.86 1.31
C LEU A 328 -1.89 8.30 0.78
N CYS A 329 -2.97 7.92 1.47
CA CYS A 329 -4.32 8.33 1.07
C CYS A 329 -4.66 9.75 1.55
N ASN A 330 -4.79 10.69 0.62
CA ASN A 330 -5.13 12.08 0.94
C ASN A 330 -6.44 12.20 1.75
N TYR A 331 -7.48 11.43 1.42
CA TYR A 331 -8.74 11.46 2.18
C TYR A 331 -8.53 10.99 3.63
N PHE A 332 -7.98 9.79 3.82
CA PHE A 332 -7.77 9.20 5.15
C PHE A 332 -6.98 10.11 6.08
N TYR A 333 -5.87 10.70 5.60
CA TYR A 333 -5.06 11.56 6.45
C TYR A 333 -5.58 12.98 6.58
N LEU A 334 -6.03 13.63 5.50
CA LEU A 334 -6.35 15.07 5.50
C LEU A 334 -7.82 15.37 5.87
N GLN A 335 -8.75 14.45 5.61
CA GLN A 335 -10.16 14.53 6.01
C GLN A 335 -10.47 13.64 7.23
N GLY A 336 -9.61 12.68 7.55
CA GLY A 336 -9.73 11.78 8.72
C GLY A 336 -10.46 10.47 8.44
N GLU A 337 -11.07 10.32 7.27
CA GLU A 337 -11.77 9.12 6.81
C GLU A 337 -11.54 8.90 5.31
N CYS A 338 -11.69 7.66 4.83
CA CYS A 338 -11.64 7.34 3.41
C CYS A 338 -12.98 6.73 2.99
N PRO A 339 -13.70 7.31 2.01
CA PRO A 339 -14.99 6.78 1.54
C PRO A 339 -14.84 5.59 0.57
N ILE A 340 -13.68 4.92 0.57
CA ILE A 340 -13.35 3.81 -0.33
C ILE A 340 -12.87 2.62 0.53
N GLU A 341 -13.68 1.56 0.59
CA GLU A 341 -13.40 0.34 1.35
C GLU A 341 -12.08 -0.32 0.91
N ASP A 342 -11.93 -0.66 -0.38
CA ASP A 342 -10.70 -1.23 -0.96
C ASP A 342 -9.79 -0.12 -1.54
N CYS A 343 -9.32 0.78 -0.67
CA CYS A 343 -8.45 1.87 -1.11
C CYS A 343 -7.02 1.40 -1.39
N ARG A 344 -6.55 1.62 -2.63
CA ARG A 344 -5.20 1.28 -3.09
C ARG A 344 -4.07 2.19 -2.56
N HIS A 345 -4.34 3.00 -1.54
CA HIS A 345 -3.42 3.96 -0.93
C HIS A 345 -3.18 3.61 0.55
N ASP A 346 -2.00 3.91 1.08
CA ASP A 346 -1.58 3.46 2.41
C ASP A 346 -2.36 4.18 3.53
N HIS A 347 -3.11 3.43 4.35
CA HIS A 347 -3.81 3.88 5.57
C HIS A 347 -3.10 3.46 6.87
N SER A 348 -1.98 2.74 6.79
CA SER A 348 -1.37 2.06 7.95
C SER A 348 -0.42 2.93 8.79
N ARG A 349 -0.07 4.13 8.30
CA ARG A 349 1.00 4.95 8.88
C ARG A 349 0.50 5.98 9.88
N THR A 350 1.41 6.36 10.79
CA THR A 350 1.20 7.42 11.78
C THR A 350 2.04 8.63 11.39
N LEU A 351 1.42 9.64 10.77
CA LEU A 351 2.17 10.79 10.23
C LEU A 351 2.57 11.77 11.34
N THR A 352 3.81 12.25 11.29
CA THR A 352 4.24 13.40 12.09
C THR A 352 3.59 14.70 11.58
N LYS A 353 3.61 15.77 12.39
CA LYS A 353 3.03 17.08 12.02
C LYS A 353 3.67 17.67 10.74
N SER A 354 4.97 17.44 10.53
CA SER A 354 5.69 17.84 9.32
C SER A 354 5.27 16.99 8.11
N GLU A 355 5.21 15.66 8.25
CA GLU A 355 4.74 14.78 7.17
C GLU A 355 3.29 15.07 6.77
N TYR A 356 2.40 15.34 7.73
CA TYR A 356 1.03 15.79 7.46
C TYR A 356 1.01 17.08 6.62
N HIS A 357 1.84 18.08 6.97
CA HIS A 357 1.94 19.32 6.21
C HIS A 357 2.50 19.09 4.79
N ILE A 358 3.52 18.25 4.65
CA ILE A 358 4.07 17.89 3.33
C ILE A 358 3.03 17.13 2.49
N LEU A 359 2.25 16.21 3.08
CA LEU A 359 1.17 15.51 2.39
C LEU A 359 0.08 16.48 1.91
N MET A 360 -0.29 17.47 2.74
CA MET A 360 -1.20 18.54 2.33
C MET A 360 -0.66 19.33 1.13
N VAL A 361 0.64 19.66 1.11
CA VAL A 361 1.26 20.32 -0.06
C VAL A 361 1.30 19.39 -1.28
N VAL A 362 1.55 18.08 -1.11
CA VAL A 362 1.46 17.07 -2.19
C VAL A 362 0.04 16.99 -2.77
N ALA A 363 -1.00 16.96 -1.93
CA ALA A 363 -2.40 16.98 -2.37
C ALA A 363 -2.72 18.25 -3.17
N ARG A 364 -2.19 19.39 -2.72
CA ARG A 364 -2.28 20.70 -3.39
C ARG A 364 -1.44 20.82 -4.68
N MET A 365 -0.68 19.78 -5.07
CA MET A 365 -0.09 19.67 -6.41
C MET A 365 -1.04 19.06 -7.45
N THR A 366 -2.21 18.57 -7.03
CA THR A 366 -3.29 18.16 -7.93
C THR A 366 -4.28 19.32 -8.07
N PRO A 367 -4.62 19.77 -9.30
CA PRO A 367 -5.58 20.85 -9.50
C PRO A 367 -6.96 20.52 -8.92
N CYS A 368 -7.60 21.51 -8.28
CA CYS A 368 -9.00 21.41 -7.89
C CYS A 368 -9.92 21.57 -9.10
N ARG A 369 -10.94 20.71 -9.21
CA ARG A 369 -11.95 20.73 -10.28
C ARG A 369 -12.64 22.10 -10.43
N TYR A 370 -12.87 22.77 -9.31
CA TYR A 370 -13.54 24.08 -9.22
C TYR A 370 -12.58 25.28 -9.28
N LYS A 371 -11.27 25.05 -9.43
CA LYS A 371 -10.25 26.09 -9.68
C LYS A 371 -10.40 27.27 -8.71
N PHE A 372 -10.49 28.51 -9.19
CA PHE A 372 -10.66 29.69 -8.34
C PHE A 372 -12.06 29.87 -7.74
N GLU A 373 -13.06 29.15 -8.25
CA GLU A 373 -14.46 29.23 -7.81
C GLU A 373 -14.75 28.34 -6.60
N CYS A 374 -13.79 27.50 -6.17
CA CYS A 374 -13.96 26.59 -5.04
C CYS A 374 -14.17 27.33 -3.71
N ASP A 375 -15.41 27.34 -3.21
CA ASP A 375 -15.78 27.91 -1.90
C ASP A 375 -15.64 26.94 -0.70
N ASP A 376 -15.12 25.72 -0.90
CA ASP A 376 -14.86 24.75 0.17
C ASP A 376 -13.57 25.10 0.95
N PRO A 377 -13.64 25.60 2.20
CA PRO A 377 -12.45 26.00 2.95
C PRO A 377 -11.53 24.83 3.31
N ASP A 378 -12.05 23.60 3.39
CA ASP A 378 -11.30 22.39 3.72
C ASP A 378 -10.83 21.61 2.47
N CYS A 379 -10.96 22.22 1.28
CA CYS A 379 -10.51 21.63 0.03
C CYS A 379 -9.00 21.36 0.04
N MET A 380 -8.64 20.08 -0.05
CA MET A 380 -7.26 19.59 -0.02
C MET A 380 -6.50 19.71 -1.35
N TYR A 381 -7.15 20.20 -2.42
CA TYR A 381 -6.57 20.32 -3.76
C TYR A 381 -5.99 21.73 -4.02
N GLY A 382 -5.27 21.87 -5.15
CA GLY A 382 -4.60 23.11 -5.52
C GLY A 382 -5.46 24.03 -6.38
N HIS A 383 -5.62 25.29 -5.96
CA HIS A 383 -6.36 26.32 -6.72
C HIS A 383 -5.45 27.21 -7.57
N ARG A 384 -4.13 27.15 -7.36
CA ARG A 384 -3.09 27.77 -8.20
C ARG A 384 -1.91 26.81 -8.40
N CYS A 385 -1.13 26.99 -9.46
CA CYS A 385 0.08 26.22 -9.71
C CYS A 385 1.15 26.49 -8.62
N PRO A 386 1.55 25.49 -7.81
CA PRO A 386 2.48 25.68 -6.70
C PRO A 386 3.91 26.02 -7.15
N HIS A 387 4.25 25.80 -8.43
CA HIS A 387 5.56 26.13 -9.01
C HIS A 387 5.53 27.37 -9.92
N SER A 388 4.42 28.11 -9.95
CA SER A 388 4.36 29.46 -10.54
C SER A 388 4.66 30.52 -9.48
N GLU A 389 5.32 31.61 -9.86
CA GLU A 389 5.51 32.77 -8.99
C GLU A 389 4.48 33.85 -9.36
N PRO A 390 4.00 34.68 -8.41
CA PRO A 390 3.08 35.78 -8.70
C PRO A 390 3.59 36.66 -9.85
N GLY A 391 2.72 36.99 -10.80
CA GLY A 391 3.05 37.71 -12.03
C GLY A 391 3.72 36.87 -13.15
N LYS A 392 4.29 35.69 -12.86
CA LYS A 392 4.92 34.82 -13.88
C LYS A 392 3.94 33.75 -14.36
N LYS A 393 3.52 33.84 -15.64
CA LYS A 393 2.61 32.87 -16.28
C LYS A 393 3.26 31.51 -16.60
N GLU A 394 4.57 31.41 -16.49
CA GLU A 394 5.33 30.17 -16.73
C GLU A 394 5.70 29.48 -15.41
N CYS A 395 5.87 28.17 -15.46
CA CYS A 395 6.49 27.37 -14.39
C CYS A 395 7.49 26.38 -15.00
N VAL A 396 8.20 25.65 -14.13
CA VAL A 396 9.23 24.65 -14.48
C VAL A 396 8.78 23.49 -15.38
N TRP A 397 7.49 23.37 -15.68
CA TRP A 397 6.92 22.34 -16.56
C TRP A 397 6.38 22.89 -17.90
N GLY A 398 6.30 24.21 -18.07
CA GLY A 398 5.73 24.83 -19.27
C GLY A 398 4.37 24.25 -19.66
N SER A 399 4.23 23.84 -20.92
CA SER A 399 3.03 23.19 -21.47
C SER A 399 2.69 21.81 -20.88
N THR A 400 3.61 21.17 -20.15
CA THR A 400 3.36 19.89 -19.47
C THR A 400 2.82 20.04 -18.04
N CYS A 401 2.58 21.29 -17.60
CA CYS A 401 2.00 21.55 -16.29
C CYS A 401 0.55 21.04 -16.22
N ARG A 402 0.20 20.41 -15.10
CA ARG A 402 -1.18 19.93 -14.84
C ARG A 402 -2.18 21.06 -14.55
N PHE A 403 -1.70 22.26 -14.28
CA PHE A 403 -2.51 23.43 -13.98
C PHE A 403 -2.70 24.28 -15.24
N ASP A 404 -3.92 24.79 -15.46
CA ASP A 404 -4.23 25.69 -16.56
C ASP A 404 -3.32 26.93 -16.58
N ALA A 405 -3.17 27.56 -17.75
CA ALA A 405 -2.47 28.84 -17.88
C ALA A 405 -3.04 29.95 -16.97
N ALA A 406 -4.35 29.92 -16.68
CA ALA A 406 -5.01 30.83 -15.74
C ALA A 406 -4.60 30.62 -14.27
N ALA A 407 -4.14 29.42 -13.92
CA ALA A 407 -3.66 29.07 -12.57
C ALA A 407 -2.18 29.41 -12.35
N HIS A 408 -1.53 30.09 -13.30
CA HIS A 408 -0.16 30.58 -13.21
C HIS A 408 -0.11 32.11 -13.05
N GLY A 409 0.91 32.63 -12.37
CA GLY A 409 1.10 34.08 -12.18
C GLY A 409 0.10 34.73 -11.22
N VAL A 410 -0.67 33.92 -10.48
CA VAL A 410 -1.79 34.34 -9.62
C VAL A 410 -1.32 35.34 -8.56
N ASP A 411 -2.05 36.44 -8.41
CA ASP A 411 -1.84 37.40 -7.33
C ASP A 411 -2.21 36.75 -5.99
N THR A 412 -1.24 36.60 -5.09
CA THR A 412 -1.41 36.01 -3.76
C THR A 412 -1.74 37.04 -2.67
N ILE A 413 -1.98 38.31 -3.03
CA ILE A 413 -2.41 39.34 -2.08
C ILE A 413 -3.89 39.19 -1.79
N ILE A 414 -4.21 38.74 -0.57
CA ILE A 414 -5.56 38.56 -0.05
C ILE A 414 -6.18 39.93 0.28
N VAL A 415 -7.45 40.13 -0.08
CA VAL A 415 -8.20 41.37 0.23
C VAL A 415 -9.43 41.08 1.10
N LYS A 416 -9.82 42.04 1.94
CA LYS A 416 -11.01 41.92 2.80
C LYS A 416 -12.35 42.09 2.05
N VAL A 417 -12.32 42.72 0.88
CA VAL A 417 -13.50 42.95 0.04
C VAL A 417 -13.09 42.78 -1.42
N THR A 418 -13.71 41.83 -2.11
CA THR A 418 -13.64 41.71 -3.56
C THR A 418 -14.59 42.75 -4.18
N LYS A 419 -14.05 43.78 -4.83
CA LYS A 419 -14.84 44.51 -5.82
C LYS A 419 -14.97 43.61 -7.05
N ILE A 420 -16.22 43.31 -7.39
CA ILE A 420 -16.63 42.76 -8.69
C ILE A 420 -16.77 43.95 -9.64
#